data_AF-A0A6L6X838-F1
#
_entry.id   AF-A0A6L6X838-F1
#
_cell.length_a   1.000
_cell.length_b   1.000
_cell.length_c   1.000
_cell.angle_alpha   90.00
_cell.angle_beta   90.00
_cell.angle_gamma   90.00
#
_symmetry.space_group_name_H-M   'P 1'
#
loop_
_entity.id
_entity.type
_entity.pdbx_description
1 polymer ?
#
loop_
_entity_poly.entity_id
_entity_poly.type
_entity_poly.pdbx_seq_one_letter_code
_entity_poly.pdbx_strand_id
1 'polypeptide(L)'
;MAWEEWEQLKAAAIARESSRMQLNQVPPEPGGDGGTLVSNKAAWSRAGHDVGSFREPLAGALRALSDGQGGLGADAGCRTGAAQKDVYDSWERYVERLGKRCGRLAGLLEKAGSDQYRTDESIMTAIGNLKVAYADTPALGGDGPGPGGQDPGGQGPGGHGEGR
;
A
#
# COMPACT_ATOMS: atom_id res chain seq x y z
N MET A 1 -21.03 25.64 -41.67
CA MET A 1 -20.46 24.70 -42.65
C MET A 1 -19.54 23.66 -42.01
N ALA A 2 -18.38 23.97 -41.43
CA ALA A 2 -17.57 22.94 -40.73
C ALA A 2 -18.19 22.42 -39.41
N TRP A 3 -19.11 23.20 -38.82
CA TRP A 3 -19.80 22.85 -37.58
C TRP A 3 -20.91 21.81 -37.79
N GLU A 4 -21.69 21.91 -38.86
CA GLU A 4 -22.68 20.88 -39.21
C GLU A 4 -22.04 19.51 -39.47
N GLU A 5 -20.87 19.47 -40.10
CA GLU A 5 -20.15 18.20 -40.33
C GLU A 5 -19.64 17.58 -39.02
N TRP A 6 -19.28 18.41 -38.04
CA TRP A 6 -18.88 17.94 -36.71
C TRP A 6 -20.05 17.37 -35.92
N GLU A 7 -21.24 18.00 -35.99
CA GLU A 7 -22.45 17.46 -35.38
C GLU A 7 -22.89 16.13 -36.02
N GLN A 8 -22.78 16.00 -37.34
CA GLN A 8 -23.08 14.74 -38.04
C GLN A 8 -22.11 13.62 -37.65
N LEU A 9 -20.82 13.92 -37.51
CA LEU A 9 -19.82 12.96 -37.05
C LEU A 9 -20.08 12.46 -35.62
N LYS A 10 -20.53 13.33 -34.71
CA LYS A 10 -20.93 12.93 -33.35
C LYS A 10 -22.19 12.08 -33.34
N ALA A 11 -23.21 12.44 -34.11
CA ALA A 11 -24.44 11.66 -34.20
C ALA A 11 -24.17 10.26 -34.76
N ALA A 12 -23.29 10.15 -35.76
CA ALA A 12 -22.84 8.87 -36.31
C ALA A 12 -22.03 8.04 -35.29
N ALA A 13 -21.22 8.68 -34.44
CA ALA A 13 -20.48 8.01 -33.37
C ALA A 13 -21.41 7.43 -32.29
N ILE A 14 -22.42 8.20 -31.85
CA ILE A 14 -23.42 7.76 -30.88
C ILE A 14 -24.28 6.62 -31.44
N ALA A 15 -24.68 6.71 -32.71
CA ALA A 15 -25.41 5.62 -33.38
C ALA A 15 -24.58 4.31 -33.47
N ARG A 16 -23.26 4.44 -33.60
CA ARG A 16 -22.32 3.31 -33.60
C ARG A 16 -22.08 2.75 -32.19
N GLU A 17 -22.15 3.58 -31.15
CA GLU A 17 -22.05 3.18 -29.74
C GLU A 17 -23.26 2.32 -29.30
N SER A 18 -24.46 2.61 -29.81
CA SER A 18 -25.65 1.77 -29.59
C SER A 18 -25.55 0.36 -30.21
N SER A 19 -24.65 0.16 -31.17
CA SER A 19 -24.27 -1.17 -31.65
C SER A 19 -23.17 -1.72 -30.74
N ARG A 20 -23.58 -2.18 -29.54
CA ARG A 20 -22.76 -2.86 -28.51
C ARG A 20 -21.39 -3.29 -29.04
N MET A 21 -20.34 -2.52 -28.72
CA MET A 21 -18.99 -3.05 -28.69
C MET A 21 -18.99 -4.21 -27.68
N GLN A 22 -19.11 -5.44 -28.17
CA GLN A 22 -18.71 -6.61 -27.41
C GLN A 22 -17.19 -6.64 -27.39
N LEU A 23 -16.62 -5.81 -26.52
CA LEU A 23 -15.29 -6.10 -25.97
C LEU A 23 -15.40 -7.49 -25.36
N ASN A 24 -14.55 -8.41 -25.83
CA ASN A 24 -14.34 -9.70 -25.19
C ASN A 24 -13.78 -9.44 -23.78
N GLN A 25 -14.65 -9.07 -22.84
CA GLN A 25 -14.31 -8.89 -21.45
C GLN A 25 -14.12 -10.30 -20.90
N VAL A 26 -12.89 -10.61 -20.48
CA VAL A 26 -12.64 -11.66 -19.49
C VAL A 26 -13.58 -11.38 -18.31
N PRO A 27 -14.29 -12.39 -17.78
CA PRO A 27 -15.13 -12.20 -16.60
C PRO A 27 -14.33 -11.45 -15.53
N PRO A 28 -14.88 -10.43 -14.86
CA PRO A 28 -14.17 -9.80 -13.77
C PRO A 28 -13.78 -10.90 -12.79
N GLU A 29 -12.47 -11.10 -12.62
CA GLU A 29 -11.93 -11.91 -11.53
C GLU A 29 -12.68 -11.47 -10.26
N PRO A 30 -13.16 -12.40 -9.42
CA PRO A 30 -13.84 -12.05 -8.18
C PRO A 30 -12.95 -11.04 -7.49
N GLY A 31 -13.46 -9.82 -7.33
CA GLY A 31 -12.69 -8.67 -6.89
C GLY A 31 -11.87 -9.09 -5.68
N GLY A 32 -10.55 -9.17 -5.87
CA GLY A 32 -9.64 -9.53 -4.80
C GLY A 32 -9.99 -8.61 -3.64
N ASP A 33 -10.36 -9.23 -2.52
CA ASP A 33 -10.81 -8.57 -1.31
C ASP A 33 -9.89 -7.36 -1.09
N GLY A 34 -10.42 -6.17 -1.33
CA GLY A 34 -9.63 -4.95 -1.43
C GLY A 34 -8.96 -4.75 -0.09
N GLY A 35 -7.70 -5.17 0.02
CA GLY A 35 -6.99 -5.20 1.28
C GLY A 35 -7.11 -3.84 1.96
N THR A 36 -7.51 -3.83 3.23
CA THR A 36 -7.57 -2.58 3.97
C THR A 36 -6.14 -2.06 4.12
N LEU A 37 -5.84 -0.94 3.45
CA LEU A 37 -4.59 -0.19 3.65
C LEU A 37 -4.64 0.45 5.04
N VAL A 38 -4.26 -0.31 6.05
CA VAL A 38 -4.05 0.23 7.41
C VAL A 38 -2.62 0.71 7.51
N SER A 39 -2.39 1.92 8.04
CA SER A 39 -1.05 2.34 8.44
C SER A 39 -0.41 1.33 9.38
N ASN A 40 0.66 0.69 8.90
CA ASN A 40 1.44 -0.22 9.72
C ASN A 40 2.80 0.42 10.04
N LYS A 41 2.79 1.36 10.99
CA LYS A 41 4.01 2.04 11.46
C LYS A 41 5.09 1.03 11.86
N ALA A 42 4.72 -0.05 12.55
CA ALA A 42 5.66 -1.06 13.00
C ALA A 42 6.36 -1.77 11.83
N ALA A 43 5.66 -2.07 10.74
CA ALA A 43 6.26 -2.68 9.54
C ALA A 43 7.26 -1.73 8.87
N TRP A 44 6.91 -0.46 8.72
CA TRP A 44 7.81 0.56 8.15
C TRP A 44 9.03 0.80 9.03
N SER A 45 8.85 0.92 10.35
CA SER A 45 9.95 1.05 11.31
C SER A 45 10.85 -0.18 11.31
N ARG A 46 10.27 -1.38 11.21
CA ARG A 46 11.05 -2.62 11.11
C ARG A 46 11.86 -2.68 9.82
N ALA A 47 11.26 -2.34 8.69
CA ALA A 47 11.98 -2.25 7.41
C ALA A 47 13.11 -1.22 7.48
N GLY A 48 12.87 -0.06 8.10
CA GLY A 48 13.88 0.97 8.34
C GLY A 48 15.05 0.46 9.19
N HIS A 49 14.75 -0.21 10.30
CA HIS A 49 15.73 -0.87 11.16
C HIS A 49 16.55 -1.91 10.39
N ASP A 50 15.90 -2.83 9.68
CA ASP A 50 16.57 -3.93 8.99
C ASP A 50 17.48 -3.42 7.87
N VAL A 51 17.04 -2.43 7.09
CA VAL A 51 17.90 -1.77 6.10
C VAL A 51 19.06 -1.00 6.77
N GLY A 52 18.78 -0.32 7.88
CA GLY A 52 19.78 0.41 8.65
C GLY A 52 20.85 -0.51 9.26
N SER A 53 20.46 -1.74 9.63
CA SER A 53 21.34 -2.73 10.26
C SER A 53 22.52 -3.13 9.37
N PHE A 54 22.38 -3.07 8.04
CA PHE A 54 23.48 -3.36 7.11
C PHE A 54 24.68 -2.42 7.26
N ARG A 55 24.52 -1.25 7.87
CA ARG A 55 25.62 -0.28 8.04
C ARG A 55 26.77 -0.82 8.88
N GLU A 56 26.47 -1.63 9.89
CA GLU A 56 27.47 -2.22 10.77
C GLU A 56 28.33 -3.29 10.07
N PRO A 57 27.77 -4.34 9.42
CA PRO A 57 28.57 -5.30 8.69
C PRO A 57 29.29 -4.66 7.50
N LEU A 58 28.75 -3.62 6.85
CA LEU A 58 29.46 -2.85 5.82
C LEU A 58 30.69 -2.12 6.39
N ALA A 59 30.58 -1.51 7.58
CA ALA A 59 31.71 -0.89 8.25
C ALA A 59 32.77 -1.92 8.69
N GLY A 60 32.33 -3.10 9.12
CA GLY A 60 33.22 -4.24 9.41
C GLY A 60 33.97 -4.71 8.16
N ALA A 61 33.27 -4.87 7.03
CA ALA A 61 33.89 -5.22 5.75
C ALA A 61 34.90 -4.17 5.28
N LEU A 62 34.60 -2.88 5.48
CA LEU A 62 35.52 -1.79 5.17
C LEU A 62 36.81 -1.85 6.00
N ARG A 63 36.69 -2.12 7.31
CA ARG A 63 37.85 -2.34 8.18
C ARG A 63 38.69 -3.51 7.70
N ALA A 64 38.08 -4.66 7.46
CA ALA A 64 38.79 -5.86 6.99
C ALA A 64 39.50 -5.61 5.65
N LEU A 65 38.86 -4.85 4.75
CA LEU A 65 39.44 -4.47 3.47
C LEU A 65 40.66 -3.55 3.65
N SER A 66 40.58 -2.59 4.59
CA SER A 66 41.67 -1.67 4.94
C SER A 66 42.85 -2.40 5.60
N ASP A 67 42.56 -3.25 6.59
CA ASP A 67 43.55 -4.09 7.26
C ASP A 67 44.29 -4.99 6.26
N GLY A 68 43.57 -5.53 5.27
CA GLY A 68 44.13 -6.32 4.17
C GLY A 68 45.04 -5.56 3.21
N GLN A 69 45.07 -4.21 3.25
CA GLN A 69 46.08 -3.42 2.53
C GLN A 69 47.39 -3.28 3.31
N GLY A 70 47.41 -3.65 4.59
CA GLY A 70 48.61 -3.60 5.42
C GLY A 70 49.78 -4.37 4.79
N GLY A 71 50.96 -3.77 4.81
CA GLY A 71 52.19 -4.38 4.25
C GLY A 71 52.36 -4.23 2.74
N LEU A 72 51.36 -3.72 2.01
CA LEU A 72 51.51 -3.27 0.64
C LEU A 72 52.08 -1.85 0.68
N GLY A 73 53.40 -1.71 0.56
CA GLY A 73 54.05 -0.40 0.52
C GLY A 73 53.46 0.50 -0.58
N ALA A 74 53.43 1.82 -0.33
CA ALA A 74 52.79 2.81 -1.21
C ALA A 74 53.28 2.75 -2.67
N ASP A 75 54.54 2.32 -2.86
CA ASP A 75 55.21 2.18 -4.15
C ASP A 75 56.08 0.91 -4.17
N ALA A 76 55.48 -0.28 -4.06
CA ALA A 76 56.25 -1.53 -4.09
C ALA A 76 57.03 -1.80 -5.41
N GLY A 77 57.07 -0.83 -6.35
CA GLY A 77 57.67 -0.97 -7.68
C GLY A 77 56.96 -2.03 -8.56
N CYS A 78 55.91 -2.64 -8.03
CA CYS A 78 55.21 -3.77 -8.61
C CYS A 78 53.87 -3.31 -9.17
N ARG A 79 53.66 -3.50 -10.48
CA ARG A 79 52.41 -3.17 -11.17
C ARG A 79 51.18 -3.81 -10.52
N THR A 80 51.33 -5.02 -9.98
CA THR A 80 50.24 -5.72 -9.27
C THR A 80 49.87 -5.03 -7.96
N GLY A 81 50.83 -4.43 -7.25
CA GLY A 81 50.55 -3.66 -6.03
C GLY A 81 49.76 -2.38 -6.32
N ALA A 82 50.12 -1.66 -7.38
CA ALA A 82 49.37 -0.48 -7.83
C ALA A 82 47.94 -0.87 -8.25
N ALA A 83 47.77 -1.94 -9.04
CA ALA A 83 46.46 -2.43 -9.43
C ALA A 83 45.59 -2.85 -8.22
N GLN A 84 46.19 -3.51 -7.22
CA GLN A 84 45.51 -3.89 -5.98
C GLN A 84 45.01 -2.65 -5.22
N LYS A 85 45.83 -1.59 -5.14
CA LYS A 85 45.44 -0.33 -4.51
C LYS A 85 44.26 0.34 -5.22
N ASP A 86 44.27 0.37 -6.56
CA ASP A 86 43.17 0.94 -7.33
C ASP A 86 41.84 0.21 -7.10
N VAL A 87 41.89 -1.12 -7.02
CA VAL A 87 40.73 -1.96 -6.69
C VAL A 87 40.25 -1.68 -5.27
N TYR A 88 41.17 -1.60 -4.30
CA TYR A 88 40.86 -1.22 -2.92
C TYR A 88 40.13 0.13 -2.85
N ASP A 89 40.71 1.19 -3.42
CA ASP A 89 40.16 2.54 -3.38
C ASP A 89 38.76 2.57 -4.03
N SER A 90 38.53 1.76 -5.08
CA SER A 90 37.22 1.62 -5.72
C SER A 90 36.18 0.99 -4.79
N TRP A 91 36.53 -0.12 -4.14
CA TRP A 91 35.65 -0.84 -3.22
C TRP A 91 35.36 -0.06 -1.95
N GLU A 92 36.37 0.59 -1.38
CA GLU A 92 36.22 1.47 -0.21
C GLU A 92 35.13 2.52 -0.47
N ARG A 93 35.29 3.28 -1.57
CA ARG A 93 34.31 4.29 -1.99
C ARG A 93 32.93 3.71 -2.25
N TYR A 94 32.84 2.50 -2.81
CA TYR A 94 31.54 1.86 -3.07
C TYR A 94 30.82 1.47 -1.78
N VAL A 95 31.51 0.77 -0.87
CA VAL A 95 30.97 0.28 0.40
C VAL A 95 30.54 1.46 1.29
N GLU A 96 31.34 2.52 1.35
CA GLU A 96 30.96 3.75 2.06
C GLU A 96 29.67 4.37 1.52
N ARG A 97 29.55 4.49 0.19
CA ARG A 97 28.33 5.02 -0.45
C ARG A 97 27.13 4.11 -0.20
N LEU A 98 27.31 2.80 -0.21
CA LEU A 98 26.25 1.84 0.09
C LEU A 98 25.77 2.01 1.55
N GLY A 99 26.68 2.13 2.51
CA GLY A 99 26.34 2.39 3.90
C GLY A 99 25.55 3.70 4.09
N LYS A 100 25.95 4.78 3.39
CA LYS A 100 25.20 6.05 3.36
C LYS A 100 23.79 5.88 2.77
N ARG A 101 23.65 5.09 1.70
CA ARG A 101 22.35 4.79 1.07
C ARG A 101 21.44 4.00 2.01
N CYS A 102 21.94 2.97 2.69
CA CYS A 102 21.20 2.21 3.69
C CYS A 102 20.71 3.14 4.82
N GLY A 103 21.56 4.03 5.33
CA GLY A 103 21.17 5.01 6.35
C GLY A 103 20.08 5.97 5.87
N ARG A 104 20.20 6.48 4.64
CA ARG A 104 19.17 7.36 4.06
C ARG A 104 17.85 6.64 3.85
N LEU A 105 17.87 5.42 3.31
CA LEU A 105 16.67 4.62 3.09
C LEU A 105 15.99 4.25 4.41
N ALA A 106 16.76 3.86 5.43
CA ALA A 106 16.25 3.60 6.77
C ALA A 106 15.45 4.80 7.34
N GLY A 107 16.01 6.01 7.24
CA GLY A 107 15.32 7.22 7.68
C GLY A 107 14.07 7.55 6.86
N LEU A 108 14.07 7.28 5.55
CA LEU A 108 12.88 7.47 4.70
C LEU A 108 11.75 6.51 5.08
N LEU A 109 12.07 5.24 5.37
CA LEU A 109 11.10 4.23 5.77
C LEU A 109 10.46 4.58 7.13
N GLU A 110 11.27 4.97 8.11
CA GLU A 110 10.76 5.42 9.42
C GLU A 110 9.83 6.63 9.27
N LYS A 111 10.25 7.62 8.46
CA LYS A 111 9.45 8.82 8.22
C LYS A 111 8.12 8.48 7.54
N ALA A 112 8.13 7.62 6.52
CA ALA A 112 6.93 7.19 5.82
C ALA A 112 5.92 6.54 6.78
N GLY A 113 6.39 5.60 7.63
CA GLY A 113 5.55 4.97 8.63
C GLY A 113 4.95 5.95 9.64
N SER A 114 5.73 6.92 10.10
CA SER A 114 5.25 7.96 11.02
C SER A 114 4.24 8.90 10.38
N ASP A 115 4.47 9.35 9.15
CA ASP A 115 3.60 10.28 8.44
C ASP A 115 2.26 9.62 8.06
N GLN A 116 2.28 8.37 7.62
CA GLN A 116 1.07 7.60 7.31
C GLN A 116 0.22 7.41 8.58
N TYR A 117 0.84 6.95 9.68
CA TYR A 117 0.15 6.74 10.96
C TYR A 117 -0.53 8.01 11.48
N ARG A 118 0.18 9.15 11.44
CA ARG A 118 -0.37 10.44 11.87
C ARG A 118 -1.55 10.89 10.99
N THR A 119 -1.47 10.62 9.69
CA THR A 119 -2.55 10.95 8.75
C THR A 119 -3.79 10.12 9.06
N ASP A 120 -3.64 8.81 9.28
CA ASP A 120 -4.76 7.92 9.61
C ASP A 120 -5.39 8.29 10.96
N GLU A 121 -4.61 8.62 11.99
CA GLU A 121 -5.14 9.11 13.28
C GLU A 121 -5.95 10.40 13.12
N SER A 122 -5.47 11.35 12.30
CA SER A 122 -6.17 12.60 12.02
C SER A 122 -7.50 12.35 11.30
N ILE A 123 -7.51 11.44 10.31
CA ILE A 123 -8.72 11.08 9.57
C ILE A 123 -9.72 10.37 10.48
N MET A 124 -9.28 9.41 11.30
CA MET A 124 -10.14 8.71 12.25
C MET A 124 -10.77 9.67 13.26
N THR A 125 -10.00 10.64 13.75
CA THR A 125 -10.51 11.69 14.64
C THR A 125 -11.55 12.57 13.94
N ALA A 126 -11.29 13.01 12.71
CA ALA A 126 -12.24 13.81 11.94
C ALA A 126 -13.56 13.05 11.68
N ILE A 127 -13.48 11.77 11.31
CA ILE A 127 -14.64 10.90 11.13
C ILE A 127 -15.39 10.70 12.46
N GLY A 128 -14.67 10.51 13.57
CA GLY A 128 -15.25 10.42 14.91
C GLY A 128 -16.04 11.69 15.28
N ASN A 129 -15.45 12.86 15.04
CA ASN A 129 -16.10 14.15 15.27
C ASN A 129 -17.35 14.33 14.39
N LEU A 130 -17.30 13.87 13.13
CA LEU A 130 -18.45 13.91 12.23
C LEU A 130 -19.60 13.05 12.76
N LYS A 131 -19.32 11.83 13.24
CA LYS A 131 -20.32 10.95 13.86
C LYS A 131 -20.98 11.60 15.08
N VAL A 132 -20.20 12.32 15.89
CA VAL A 132 -20.74 13.07 17.05
C VAL A 132 -21.60 14.24 16.59
N ALA A 133 -21.15 15.01 15.60
CA ALA A 133 -21.85 16.19 15.10
C ALA A 133 -23.21 15.88 14.46
N TYR A 134 -23.36 14.69 13.87
CA TYR A 134 -24.57 14.22 13.20
C TYR A 134 -25.25 13.06 13.94
N ALA A 135 -25.05 12.94 15.25
CA ALA A 135 -25.67 11.88 16.07
C ALA A 135 -27.21 11.95 16.10
N ASP A 136 -27.76 13.11 15.75
CA ASP A 136 -29.20 13.40 15.67
C ASP A 136 -29.82 13.00 14.32
N THR A 137 -29.01 12.62 13.32
CA THR A 137 -29.49 12.24 12.00
C THR A 137 -29.90 10.77 12.00
N PRO A 138 -31.19 10.44 11.81
CA PRO A 138 -31.65 9.05 11.76
C PRO A 138 -31.05 8.30 10.57
N ALA A 139 -30.74 7.01 10.74
CA ALA A 139 -30.35 6.16 9.61
C ALA A 139 -31.54 6.01 8.65
N LEU A 140 -31.46 6.60 7.46
CA LEU A 140 -32.49 6.46 6.43
C LEU A 140 -32.21 5.19 5.60
N GLY A 141 -32.77 4.07 6.05
CA GLY A 141 -32.86 2.80 5.31
C GLY A 141 -32.19 1.61 5.99
N GLY A 142 -32.99 0.61 6.38
CA GLY A 142 -32.49 -0.70 6.86
C GLY A 142 -33.38 -1.45 7.86
N ASP A 143 -34.25 -0.77 8.60
CA ASP A 143 -34.97 -1.40 9.74
C ASP A 143 -36.44 -1.77 9.47
N GLY A 144 -36.86 -1.79 8.21
CA GLY A 144 -38.20 -2.25 7.84
C GLY A 144 -38.24 -3.77 7.65
N PRO A 145 -39.19 -4.51 8.26
CA PRO A 145 -39.49 -5.87 7.83
C PRO A 145 -39.76 -5.84 6.32
N GLY A 146 -39.03 -6.65 5.55
CA GLY A 146 -39.31 -6.83 4.12
C GLY A 146 -40.79 -7.21 3.91
N PRO A 147 -41.41 -6.81 2.80
CA PRO A 147 -42.83 -7.00 2.58
C PRO A 147 -43.16 -8.49 2.68
N GLY A 148 -44.08 -8.81 3.61
CA GLY A 148 -44.36 -10.15 4.07
C GLY A 148 -44.70 -11.13 2.96
N GLY A 149 -44.08 -12.31 3.03
CA GLY A 149 -44.68 -13.52 2.47
C GLY A 149 -45.98 -13.79 3.24
N GLN A 150 -47.10 -13.68 2.54
CA GLN A 150 -48.39 -14.17 2.99
C GLN A 150 -48.28 -15.67 3.27
N ASP A 151 -48.57 -16.06 4.50
CA ASP A 151 -48.88 -17.45 4.86
C ASP A 151 -50.40 -17.51 5.10
N PRO A 152 -51.20 -18.11 4.21
CA PRO A 152 -52.63 -18.19 4.42
C PRO A 152 -52.99 -19.50 5.12
N GLY A 153 -53.58 -19.38 6.30
CA GLY A 153 -54.63 -20.29 6.75
C GLY A 153 -54.29 -21.17 7.95
N GLY A 154 -55.15 -21.09 8.97
CA GLY A 154 -55.18 -22.09 10.03
C GLY A 154 -55.92 -21.65 11.28
N GLN A 155 -57.25 -21.52 11.17
CA GLN A 155 -58.22 -21.34 12.24
C GLN A 155 -57.91 -22.12 13.54
N GLY A 156 -57.95 -21.41 14.68
CA GLY A 156 -58.35 -22.04 15.96
C GLY A 156 -59.84 -22.44 15.90
N PRO A 157 -60.33 -23.28 16.83
CA PRO A 157 -60.85 -22.66 18.06
C PRO A 157 -60.77 -23.54 19.34
N GLY A 158 -60.86 -22.86 20.50
CA GLY A 158 -61.84 -23.21 21.54
C GLY A 158 -61.45 -24.20 22.65
N GLY A 159 -61.19 -23.65 23.85
CA GLY A 159 -62.03 -23.87 25.05
C GLY A 159 -61.88 -25.15 25.91
N HIS A 160 -61.93 -24.92 27.24
CA HIS A 160 -62.09 -25.87 28.37
C HIS A 160 -60.86 -26.73 28.70
N GLY A 161 -60.43 -26.95 29.95
CA GLY A 161 -61.04 -26.79 31.27
C GLY A 161 -60.48 -27.94 32.15
N GLU A 162 -60.04 -27.61 33.37
CA GLU A 162 -59.84 -28.46 34.55
C GLU A 162 -59.10 -29.82 34.50
N GLY A 163 -58.19 -30.00 35.47
CA GLY A 163 -58.26 -31.20 36.32
C GLY A 163 -57.01 -32.06 36.45
N ARG A 164 -56.41 -31.98 37.65
CA ARG A 164 -55.46 -32.88 38.34
C ARG A 164 -54.01 -32.98 37.88
#